data_AF-A0A9W7AJG8-F1
#
_entry.id   AF-A0A9W7AJG8-F1
#
_cell.length_a   1.000
_cell.length_b   1.000
_cell.length_c   1.000
_cell.angle_alpha   90.00
_cell.angle_beta   90.00
_cell.angle_gamma   90.00
#
_symmetry.space_group_name_H-M   'P 1'
#
loop_
_entity.id
_entity.type
_entity.pdbx_description
1 polymer ?
#
loop_
_entity_poly.entity_id
_entity_poly.type
_entity_poly.pdbx_seq_one_letter_code
_entity_poly.pdbx_strand_id
1 'polypeptide(L)'
;MLLRRAAVSTSINQFLCRRIIASFSSQTLPLHSPNTSKSNFPPLVNNTLTYTSFDNGSEKIVAEVTGTLPLHGLGLSVGQYAELRRTFTATDLTTFGRLTGDYNPIHYEEEDEMHRPTYNEVDPVSEIVTEVATAEKIGGGDAAANTMPRIVHGILVASLFPSLISSVFPTAIYRHQKLKFVLPLLVGTKVLARCDVRGIRPLRNDDIIVELETNVWREKDGASVLTGEGECLVRGAKELGVLVEEGWEEDDGDNNETNETNETKT
;
A
#
# COMPACT_ATOMS: atom_id res chain seq x y z
N MET A 1 -26.36 27.91 -30.55
CA MET A 1 -25.02 27.30 -30.64
C MET A 1 -24.67 26.68 -29.29
N LEU A 2 -25.11 25.44 -29.05
CA LEU A 2 -24.65 24.61 -27.94
C LEU A 2 -23.61 23.65 -28.51
N LEU A 3 -22.35 23.82 -28.15
CA LEU A 3 -21.28 22.89 -28.49
C LEU A 3 -21.15 21.83 -27.41
N ARG A 4 -21.14 20.58 -27.89
CA ARG A 4 -21.19 19.31 -27.17
C ARG A 4 -20.00 19.16 -26.22
N ARG A 5 -20.26 18.96 -24.93
CA ARG A 5 -19.29 18.38 -23.98
C ARG A 5 -19.18 16.88 -24.29
N ALA A 6 -18.08 16.50 -24.94
CA ALA A 6 -17.82 15.14 -25.36
C ALA A 6 -17.55 14.23 -24.14
N ALA A 7 -18.23 13.09 -24.15
CA ALA A 7 -18.06 11.96 -23.26
C ALA A 7 -16.68 11.29 -23.44
N VAL A 8 -15.63 11.89 -22.87
CA VAL A 8 -14.26 11.33 -22.90
C VAL A 8 -13.93 10.53 -21.62
N SER A 9 -14.68 10.74 -20.52
CA SER A 9 -14.36 10.17 -19.21
C SER A 9 -14.65 8.66 -19.07
N THR A 10 -15.59 8.09 -19.82
CA THR A 10 -15.99 6.68 -19.65
C THR A 10 -15.11 5.67 -20.41
N SER A 11 -14.33 6.13 -21.39
CA SER A 11 -13.59 5.28 -22.34
C SER A 11 -12.29 4.71 -21.76
N ILE A 12 -11.59 5.46 -20.90
CA ILE A 12 -10.30 5.05 -20.34
C ILE A 12 -10.46 3.89 -19.33
N ASN A 13 -11.54 3.89 -18.55
CA ASN A 13 -11.82 2.83 -17.57
C ASN A 13 -12.18 1.48 -18.21
N GLN A 14 -12.75 1.46 -19.43
CA GLN A 14 -13.10 0.20 -20.12
C GLN A 14 -11.91 -0.50 -20.77
N PHE A 15 -10.79 0.21 -21.01
CA PHE A 15 -9.69 -0.36 -21.78
C PHE A 15 -8.61 -1.04 -20.91
N LEU A 16 -8.46 -0.65 -19.63
CA LEU A 16 -7.38 -1.16 -18.78
C LEU A 16 -7.70 -2.45 -17.99
N CYS A 17 -8.97 -2.89 -17.92
CA CYS A 17 -9.41 -3.95 -17.01
C CYS A 17 -10.30 -5.02 -17.67
N ARG A 18 -9.87 -5.60 -18.80
CA ARG A 18 -10.68 -6.64 -19.51
C ARG A 18 -10.84 -7.98 -18.78
N ARG A 19 -10.19 -8.21 -17.64
CA ARG A 19 -10.31 -9.46 -16.86
C ARG A 19 -10.69 -9.27 -15.38
N ILE A 20 -10.74 -8.03 -14.90
CA ILE A 20 -11.06 -7.70 -13.50
C ILE A 20 -12.16 -6.65 -13.53
N ILE A 21 -13.36 -7.01 -13.09
CA ILE A 21 -14.45 -6.04 -12.96
C ILE A 21 -14.33 -5.42 -11.58
N ALA A 22 -14.27 -4.09 -11.53
CA ALA A 22 -14.37 -3.34 -10.29
C ALA A 22 -15.81 -2.84 -10.12
N SER A 23 -16.46 -3.17 -9.00
CA SER A 23 -17.79 -2.64 -8.65
C SER A 23 -17.69 -1.68 -7.46
N PHE A 24 -18.60 -0.71 -7.40
CA PHE A 24 -18.53 0.42 -6.47
C PHE A 24 -19.83 0.61 -5.70
N SER A 25 -19.70 0.93 -4.41
CA SER A 25 -20.78 1.44 -3.58
C SER A 25 -20.28 2.52 -2.62
N SER A 26 -21.14 3.48 -2.29
CA SER A 26 -20.86 4.60 -1.37
C SER A 26 -21.92 4.70 -0.29
N GLN A 27 -21.49 5.05 0.92
CA GLN A 27 -22.37 5.40 2.04
C GLN A 27 -21.90 6.70 2.68
N THR A 28 -22.81 7.68 2.83
CA THR A 28 -22.51 8.96 3.49
C THR A 28 -22.36 8.77 5.00
N LEU A 29 -21.33 9.38 5.60
CA LEU A 29 -21.16 9.39 7.05
C LEU A 29 -22.07 10.45 7.71
N PRO A 30 -22.70 10.17 8.86
CA PRO A 30 -23.45 11.19 9.60
C PRO A 30 -22.48 12.23 10.20
N LEU A 31 -22.74 13.51 9.92
CA LEU A 31 -22.07 14.66 10.53
C LEU A 31 -22.11 14.54 12.07
N HIS A 32 -20.97 14.36 12.73
CA HIS A 32 -20.89 14.45 14.20
C HIS A 32 -20.78 15.93 14.64
N SER A 33 -21.90 16.46 15.13
CA SER A 33 -22.09 17.65 16.00
C SER A 33 -21.72 19.06 15.47
N PRO A 34 -22.50 20.11 15.83
CA PRO A 34 -22.43 21.43 15.21
C PRO A 34 -21.55 22.36 16.06
N ASN A 35 -20.28 22.54 15.70
CA ASN A 35 -19.54 23.76 16.03
C ASN A 35 -18.15 23.78 15.38
N THR A 36 -18.11 23.90 14.06
CA THR A 36 -16.98 24.55 13.38
C THR A 36 -17.52 25.21 12.11
N SER A 37 -17.32 26.52 12.03
CA SER A 37 -17.66 27.37 10.90
C SER A 37 -17.12 26.84 9.56
N LYS A 38 -17.98 26.79 8.55
CA LYS A 38 -17.67 26.81 7.10
C LYS A 38 -16.39 26.06 6.69
N SER A 39 -16.37 24.74 6.81
CA SER A 39 -15.45 23.92 6.04
C SER A 39 -16.09 23.67 4.65
N ASN A 40 -15.55 24.24 3.57
CA ASN A 40 -16.01 24.02 2.17
C ASN A 40 -15.77 22.58 1.66
N PHE A 41 -15.49 21.63 2.55
CA PHE A 41 -15.17 20.25 2.20
C PHE A 41 -16.45 19.44 1.97
N PRO A 42 -16.51 18.60 0.92
CA PRO A 42 -17.61 17.66 0.76
C PRO A 42 -17.67 16.71 1.96
N PRO A 43 -18.86 16.21 2.34
CA PRO A 43 -18.98 15.23 3.42
C PRO A 43 -18.15 13.98 3.09
N LEU A 44 -17.42 13.45 4.07
CA LEU A 44 -16.68 12.20 3.91
C LEU A 44 -17.66 11.06 3.59
N VAL A 45 -17.38 10.35 2.51
CA VAL A 45 -18.18 9.21 2.04
C VAL A 45 -17.32 7.96 2.20
N ASN A 46 -17.87 6.95 2.88
CA ASN A 46 -17.25 5.63 2.88
C ASN A 46 -17.49 4.97 1.53
N ASN A 47 -16.40 4.70 0.83
CA ASN A 47 -16.35 4.06 -0.46
C ASN A 47 -15.95 2.61 -0.29
N THR A 48 -16.59 1.72 -1.04
CA THR A 48 -16.19 0.31 -1.16
C THR A 48 -15.93 0.00 -2.62
N LEU A 49 -14.70 -0.43 -2.92
CA LEU A 49 -14.28 -0.93 -4.21
C LEU A 49 -14.03 -2.44 -4.12
N THR A 50 -14.77 -3.20 -4.92
CA THR A 50 -14.65 -4.66 -4.95
C THR A 50 -13.93 -5.08 -6.23
N TYR A 51 -12.89 -5.88 -6.08
CA TYR A 51 -12.19 -6.53 -7.19
C TYR A 51 -12.67 -7.95 -7.36
N THR A 52 -13.04 -8.30 -8.58
CA THR A 52 -13.58 -9.62 -8.87
C THR A 52 -12.79 -10.33 -9.97
N SER A 53 -12.43 -11.58 -9.72
CA SER A 53 -11.84 -12.50 -10.72
C SER A 53 -12.91 -13.45 -11.24
N PHE A 54 -12.74 -13.87 -12.49
CA PHE A 54 -13.55 -14.91 -13.12
C PHE A 54 -12.73 -16.19 -13.23
N ASP A 55 -12.99 -17.13 -12.33
CA ASP A 55 -12.36 -18.44 -12.33
C ASP A 55 -13.41 -19.49 -12.66
N ASN A 56 -13.18 -20.27 -13.73
CA ASN A 56 -14.06 -21.37 -14.18
C ASN A 56 -15.55 -21.01 -14.34
N GLY A 57 -15.85 -19.77 -14.77
CA GLY A 57 -17.22 -19.29 -14.95
C GLY A 57 -17.92 -18.83 -13.68
N SER A 58 -17.25 -18.88 -12.53
CA SER A 58 -17.72 -18.30 -11.27
C SER A 58 -17.03 -16.98 -10.99
N GLU A 59 -17.82 -15.98 -10.62
CA GLU A 59 -17.34 -14.67 -10.19
C GLU A 59 -16.94 -14.75 -8.71
N LYS A 60 -15.68 -14.39 -8.39
CA LYS A 60 -15.14 -14.44 -7.02
C LYS A 60 -14.52 -13.11 -6.64
N ILE A 61 -14.97 -12.55 -5.51
CA ILE A 61 -14.35 -11.37 -4.91
C ILE A 61 -12.94 -11.75 -4.45
N VAL A 62 -11.94 -11.05 -4.98
CA VAL A 62 -10.52 -11.29 -4.68
C VAL A 62 -9.91 -10.22 -3.78
N ALA A 63 -10.51 -9.03 -3.72
CA ALA A 63 -10.18 -7.99 -2.76
C ALA A 63 -11.35 -7.02 -2.58
N GLU A 64 -11.47 -6.47 -1.38
CA GLU A 64 -12.39 -5.38 -1.06
C GLU A 64 -11.57 -4.27 -0.39
N VAL A 65 -11.58 -3.09 -1.01
CA VAL A 65 -10.95 -1.88 -0.49
C VAL A 65 -12.05 -0.96 0.03
N THR A 66 -11.93 -0.53 1.28
CA THR A 66 -12.87 0.41 1.91
C THR A 66 -12.16 1.65 2.39
N GLY A 67 -12.88 2.73 2.67
CA GLY A 67 -12.32 3.93 3.30
C GLY A 67 -12.95 5.23 2.82
N THR A 68 -12.32 6.34 3.14
CA THR A 68 -12.80 7.70 2.81
C THR A 68 -12.07 8.34 1.64
N LEU A 69 -11.01 7.69 1.14
CA LEU A 69 -10.32 8.11 -0.06
C LEU A 69 -11.29 8.14 -1.27
N PRO A 70 -11.35 9.25 -2.02
CA PRO A 70 -12.34 9.43 -3.08
C PRO A 70 -11.96 8.62 -4.32
N LEU A 71 -12.93 7.91 -4.89
CA LEU A 71 -12.72 7.29 -6.19
C LEU A 71 -12.34 8.31 -7.25
N HIS A 72 -11.36 7.95 -8.06
CA HIS A 72 -10.80 8.81 -9.12
C HIS A 72 -10.10 10.06 -8.59
N GLY A 73 -9.88 10.20 -7.28
CA GLY A 73 -9.14 11.30 -6.66
C GLY A 73 -9.89 12.61 -6.48
N LEU A 74 -11.14 12.72 -6.93
CA LEU A 74 -11.95 13.95 -6.84
C LEU A 74 -12.30 14.28 -5.38
N GLY A 75 -11.78 15.40 -4.86
CA GLY A 75 -11.95 15.80 -3.46
C GLY A 75 -10.93 15.14 -2.51
N LEU A 76 -9.72 14.86 -3.02
CA LEU A 76 -8.62 14.40 -2.20
C LEU A 76 -8.29 15.43 -1.11
N SER A 77 -8.11 14.96 0.12
CA SER A 77 -7.76 15.79 1.28
C SER A 77 -6.94 15.00 2.30
N VAL A 78 -6.13 15.72 3.08
CA VAL A 78 -5.40 15.15 4.22
C VAL A 78 -6.37 14.54 5.23
N GLY A 79 -5.99 13.42 5.84
CA GLY A 79 -6.81 12.67 6.80
C GLY A 79 -7.75 11.63 6.17
N GLN A 80 -7.88 11.60 4.85
CA GLN A 80 -8.57 10.50 4.15
C GLN A 80 -7.72 9.23 4.18
N TYR A 81 -8.37 8.07 4.07
CA TYR A 81 -7.69 6.77 4.11
C TYR A 81 -8.34 5.72 3.22
N ALA A 82 -7.59 4.67 2.90
CA ALA A 82 -8.10 3.42 2.34
C ALA A 82 -7.55 2.24 3.14
N GLU A 83 -8.35 1.19 3.29
CA GLU A 83 -8.01 -0.04 4.00
C GLU A 83 -8.45 -1.29 3.22
N LEU A 84 -7.77 -2.40 3.46
CA LEU A 84 -8.14 -3.71 2.93
C LEU A 84 -7.82 -4.79 3.94
N ARG A 85 -8.60 -5.87 3.91
CA ARG A 85 -8.34 -7.06 4.73
C ARG A 85 -7.80 -8.18 3.85
N ARG A 86 -6.77 -8.87 4.31
CA ARG A 86 -6.15 -9.99 3.59
C ARG A 86 -5.77 -11.12 4.54
N THR A 87 -5.86 -12.34 4.04
CA THR A 87 -5.24 -13.52 4.63
C THR A 87 -4.30 -14.12 3.58
N PHE A 88 -3.01 -14.23 3.91
CA PHE A 88 -2.03 -14.86 3.01
C PHE A 88 -2.03 -16.38 3.19
N THR A 89 -1.90 -17.09 2.08
CA THR A 89 -1.93 -18.55 1.98
C THR A 89 -0.57 -19.09 1.54
N ALA A 90 -0.35 -20.40 1.68
CA ALA A 90 0.84 -21.05 1.14
C ALA A 90 1.02 -20.79 -0.35
N THR A 91 -0.08 -20.80 -1.12
CA THR A 91 -0.06 -20.48 -2.56
C THR A 91 0.42 -19.07 -2.84
N ASP A 92 0.09 -18.08 -2.01
CA ASP A 92 0.60 -16.72 -2.16
C ASP A 92 2.13 -16.71 -2.00
N LEU A 93 2.67 -17.42 -1.01
CA LEU A 93 4.13 -17.50 -0.77
C LEU A 93 4.84 -18.21 -1.92
N THR A 94 4.34 -19.36 -2.38
CA THR A 94 4.90 -20.07 -3.53
C THR A 94 4.87 -19.20 -4.79
N THR A 95 3.77 -18.46 -5.02
CA THR A 95 3.63 -17.57 -6.18
C THR A 95 4.62 -16.41 -6.09
N PHE A 96 4.76 -15.82 -4.91
CA PHE A 96 5.69 -14.73 -4.67
C PHE A 96 7.16 -15.17 -4.82
N GLY A 97 7.53 -16.33 -4.27
CA GLY A 97 8.85 -16.94 -4.45
C GLY A 97 9.17 -17.22 -5.91
N ARG A 98 8.21 -17.75 -6.67
CA ARG A 98 8.35 -17.94 -8.13
C ARG A 98 8.57 -16.63 -8.88
N LEU A 99 7.86 -15.57 -8.49
CA LEU A 99 7.95 -14.27 -9.15
C LEU A 99 9.27 -13.54 -8.84
N THR A 100 9.74 -13.64 -7.59
CA THR A 100 10.86 -12.84 -7.09
C THR A 100 12.18 -13.58 -7.02
N GLY A 101 12.14 -14.91 -7.00
CA GLY A 101 13.29 -15.76 -6.67
C GLY A 101 13.56 -15.87 -5.17
N ASP A 102 12.76 -15.24 -4.30
CA ASP A 102 12.94 -15.32 -2.85
C ASP A 102 12.39 -16.63 -2.28
N TYR A 103 13.28 -17.63 -2.27
CA TYR A 103 13.07 -18.95 -1.68
C TYR A 103 13.75 -19.10 -0.31
N ASN A 104 13.87 -18.02 0.47
CA ASN A 104 14.38 -18.15 1.83
C ASN A 104 13.54 -19.20 2.60
N PRO A 105 14.17 -20.27 3.15
CA PRO A 105 13.45 -21.39 3.75
C PRO A 105 12.47 -21.00 4.87
N ILE A 106 12.66 -19.86 5.55
CA ILE A 106 11.75 -19.39 6.61
C ILE A 106 10.29 -19.20 6.13
N HIS A 107 10.08 -19.11 4.82
CA HIS A 107 8.78 -18.93 4.19
C HIS A 107 8.11 -20.26 3.78
N TYR A 108 8.84 -21.38 3.75
CA TYR A 108 8.38 -22.65 3.16
C TYR A 108 8.52 -23.81 4.16
N GLU A 109 7.87 -24.93 3.88
CA GLU A 109 8.07 -26.16 4.66
C GLU A 109 9.32 -26.92 4.15
N GLU A 110 9.94 -27.77 4.97
CA GLU A 110 11.11 -28.58 4.58
C GLU A 110 10.82 -29.51 3.40
N GLU A 111 9.57 -29.94 3.20
CA GLU A 111 9.17 -30.79 2.07
C GLU A 111 8.89 -29.99 0.79
N ASP A 112 8.73 -28.66 0.87
CA ASP A 112 8.58 -27.76 -0.28
C ASP A 112 9.95 -27.40 -0.92
N GLU A 113 11.03 -28.09 -0.52
CA GLU A 113 12.46 -27.96 -0.92
C GLU A 113 12.75 -28.15 -2.43
N MET A 114 11.77 -27.92 -3.31
CA MET A 114 11.91 -27.99 -4.76
C MET A 114 12.90 -26.94 -5.34
N HIS A 115 13.38 -25.99 -4.55
CA HIS A 115 14.27 -24.89 -5.01
C HIS A 115 15.35 -24.50 -4.00
N ARG A 116 15.91 -25.44 -3.23
CA ARG A 116 17.15 -25.15 -2.49
C ARG A 116 18.19 -24.66 -3.52
N PRO A 117 18.81 -23.48 -3.35
CA PRO A 117 19.88 -23.07 -4.24
C PRO A 117 20.93 -24.17 -4.21
N THR A 118 21.21 -24.77 -5.38
CA THR A 118 22.40 -25.59 -5.55
C THR A 118 23.56 -24.63 -5.48
N TYR A 119 24.04 -24.35 -4.26
CA TYR A 119 25.40 -23.86 -4.10
C TYR A 119 26.26 -24.92 -4.77
N ASN A 120 26.93 -24.55 -5.87
CA ASN A 120 28.05 -25.33 -6.37
C ASN A 120 28.94 -25.55 -5.16
N GLU A 121 29.19 -26.81 -4.80
CA GLU A 121 29.90 -27.20 -3.59
C GLU A 121 31.17 -26.35 -3.39
N VAL A 122 31.09 -25.39 -2.49
CA VAL A 122 32.24 -24.78 -1.83
C VAL A 122 31.88 -24.71 -0.35
N ASP A 123 32.27 -25.77 0.37
CA ASP A 123 32.67 -25.90 1.78
C ASP A 123 32.23 -24.86 2.86
N PRO A 124 32.09 -25.28 4.15
CA PRO A 124 30.78 -25.52 4.75
C PRO A 124 30.35 -24.39 5.71
N VAL A 125 29.14 -23.87 5.53
CA VAL A 125 28.42 -23.06 6.55
C VAL A 125 27.50 -23.96 7.39
N SER A 126 27.88 -25.23 7.57
CA SER A 126 27.06 -26.23 8.28
C SER A 126 27.19 -26.18 9.80
N GLU A 127 28.12 -25.41 10.37
CA GLU A 127 28.35 -25.36 11.82
C GLU A 127 27.57 -24.26 12.56
N ILE A 128 27.05 -23.23 11.87
CA ILE A 128 26.38 -22.10 12.53
C ILE A 128 24.89 -22.38 12.81
N VAL A 129 24.26 -23.27 12.03
CA VAL A 129 22.81 -23.50 12.10
C VAL A 129 22.40 -24.34 13.33
N THR A 130 23.33 -25.10 13.92
CA THR A 130 23.01 -26.04 15.00
C THR A 130 22.81 -25.39 16.38
N GLU A 131 23.39 -24.23 16.65
CA GLU A 131 23.29 -23.59 17.98
C GLU A 131 21.97 -22.84 18.21
N VAL A 132 21.33 -22.31 17.16
CA VAL A 132 20.12 -21.49 17.31
C VAL A 132 18.87 -22.35 17.61
N ALA A 133 18.87 -23.63 17.26
CA ALA A 133 17.72 -24.52 17.34
C ALA A 133 17.46 -25.14 18.73
N THR A 134 18.26 -24.84 19.76
CA THR A 134 18.13 -25.48 21.09
C THR A 134 17.42 -24.63 22.14
N ALA A 135 17.08 -23.38 21.84
CA ALA A 135 16.37 -22.51 22.77
C ALA A 135 14.85 -22.50 22.47
N GLU A 136 14.10 -23.16 23.36
CA GLU A 136 12.64 -23.11 23.61
C GLU A 136 11.88 -24.42 23.39
N LYS A 137 12.10 -25.35 24.33
CA LYS A 137 11.16 -26.43 24.60
C LYS A 137 10.21 -25.99 25.72
N ILE A 138 9.02 -25.51 25.36
CA ILE A 138 7.92 -25.33 26.32
C ILE A 138 6.71 -26.16 25.85
N GLY A 139 6.35 -27.16 26.65
CA GLY A 139 5.00 -27.74 26.72
C GLY A 139 4.67 -28.82 25.69
N GLY A 140 4.37 -30.04 26.18
CA GLY A 140 3.98 -31.19 25.35
C GLY A 140 2.48 -31.33 25.12
N GLY A 141 2.15 -32.24 24.19
CA GLY A 141 0.80 -32.73 23.94
C GLY A 141 0.47 -32.85 22.46
N ASP A 142 0.35 -34.09 21.99
CA ASP A 142 -0.21 -34.59 20.72
C ASP A 142 0.54 -34.31 19.41
N ALA A 143 0.90 -35.42 18.74
CA ALA A 143 1.54 -35.48 17.44
C ALA A 143 0.60 -35.02 16.31
N ALA A 144 0.46 -33.70 16.17
CA ALA A 144 0.30 -33.07 14.86
C ALA A 144 1.72 -32.73 14.37
N ALA A 145 2.02 -33.03 13.11
CA ALA A 145 3.35 -32.86 12.51
C ALA A 145 4.00 -31.53 12.95
N ASN A 146 5.25 -31.61 13.39
CA ASN A 146 6.08 -30.51 13.89
C ASN A 146 6.50 -29.59 12.73
N THR A 147 5.53 -29.00 12.04
CA THR A 147 5.75 -28.09 10.92
C THR A 147 5.93 -26.69 11.49
N MET A 148 7.13 -26.13 11.36
CA MET A 148 7.39 -24.74 11.76
C MET A 148 6.38 -23.81 11.07
N PRO A 149 5.73 -22.88 11.79
CA PRO A 149 4.72 -22.01 11.21
C PRO A 149 5.36 -21.06 10.19
N ARG A 150 4.96 -21.18 8.92
CA ARG A 150 5.47 -20.36 7.80
C ARG A 150 5.26 -18.86 8.04
N ILE A 151 6.33 -18.10 7.88
CA ILE A 151 6.30 -16.63 7.95
C ILE A 151 6.07 -16.08 6.55
N VAL A 152 5.14 -15.14 6.39
CA VAL A 152 4.89 -14.42 5.14
C VAL A 152 6.05 -13.46 4.85
N HIS A 153 6.52 -13.38 3.60
CA HIS A 153 7.55 -12.39 3.21
C HIS A 153 7.11 -10.98 3.58
N GLY A 154 7.98 -10.22 4.27
CA GLY A 154 7.65 -8.85 4.69
C GLY A 154 7.26 -7.95 3.51
N ILE A 155 7.99 -8.05 2.40
CA ILE A 155 7.72 -7.26 1.20
C ILE A 155 6.42 -7.69 0.48
N LEU A 156 6.00 -8.96 0.60
CA LEU A 156 4.69 -9.42 0.13
C LEU A 156 3.56 -8.80 0.97
N VAL A 157 3.77 -8.60 2.27
CA VAL A 157 2.81 -7.84 3.09
C VAL A 157 2.74 -6.37 2.64
N ALA A 158 3.88 -5.75 2.34
CA ALA A 158 3.93 -4.37 1.84
C ALA A 158 3.29 -4.20 0.46
N SER A 159 3.17 -5.26 -0.35
CA SER A 159 2.54 -5.19 -1.68
C SER A 159 1.04 -4.89 -1.64
N LEU A 160 0.43 -4.83 -0.45
CA LEU A 160 -0.95 -4.40 -0.26
C LEU A 160 -1.13 -2.89 -0.46
N PHE A 161 -0.10 -2.06 -0.19
CA PHE A 161 -0.24 -0.60 -0.28
C PHE A 161 -0.48 -0.10 -1.71
N PRO A 162 0.26 -0.57 -2.74
CA PRO A 162 -0.05 -0.20 -4.11
C PRO A 162 -1.50 -0.52 -4.51
N SER A 163 -2.06 -1.64 -4.04
CA SER A 163 -3.47 -1.95 -4.28
C SER A 163 -4.39 -0.90 -3.66
N LEU A 164 -4.16 -0.48 -2.41
CA LEU A 164 -4.97 0.57 -1.75
C LEU A 164 -4.96 1.91 -2.51
N ILE A 165 -3.82 2.28 -3.09
CA ILE A 165 -3.63 3.60 -3.71
C ILE A 165 -4.05 3.59 -5.18
N SER A 166 -3.63 2.59 -5.95
CA SER A 166 -4.00 2.47 -7.38
C SER A 166 -5.51 2.26 -7.59
N SER A 167 -6.18 1.64 -6.62
CA SER A 167 -7.65 1.51 -6.59
C SER A 167 -8.36 2.85 -6.63
N VAL A 168 -7.79 3.84 -5.96
CA VAL A 168 -8.39 5.15 -5.71
C VAL A 168 -7.91 6.16 -6.75
N PHE A 169 -6.63 6.10 -7.12
CA PHE A 169 -5.97 7.03 -8.03
C PHE A 169 -5.45 6.30 -9.28
N PRO A 170 -6.20 6.28 -10.39
CA PRO A 170 -5.77 5.60 -11.61
C PRO A 170 -4.47 6.15 -12.21
N THR A 171 -4.11 7.40 -11.89
CA THR A 171 -2.89 8.08 -12.38
C THR A 171 -1.75 8.10 -11.36
N ALA A 172 -1.90 7.44 -10.20
CA ALA A 172 -0.87 7.46 -9.17
C ALA A 172 0.34 6.60 -9.56
N ILE A 173 1.52 7.20 -9.42
CA ILE A 173 2.82 6.56 -9.58
C ILE A 173 3.46 6.47 -8.19
N TYR A 174 3.68 5.25 -7.70
CA TYR A 174 4.37 5.02 -6.43
C TYR A 174 5.86 5.39 -6.58
N ARG A 175 6.37 6.27 -5.72
CA ARG A 175 7.73 6.83 -5.86
C ARG A 175 8.68 6.42 -4.75
N HIS A 176 8.19 6.40 -3.52
CA HIS A 176 9.01 6.14 -2.34
C HIS A 176 8.23 5.30 -1.34
N GLN A 177 8.92 4.36 -0.69
CA GLN A 177 8.39 3.63 0.44
C GLN A 177 9.51 3.38 1.45
N LYS A 178 9.26 3.75 2.70
CA LYS A 178 10.01 3.35 3.88
C LYS A 178 9.20 2.33 4.66
N LEU A 179 9.81 1.23 5.08
CA LEU A 179 9.15 0.13 5.78
C LEU A 179 9.90 -0.22 7.06
N LYS A 180 9.15 -0.55 8.10
CA LYS A 180 9.61 -1.20 9.31
C LYS A 180 8.78 -2.46 9.54
N PHE A 181 9.44 -3.62 9.46
CA PHE A 181 8.83 -4.91 9.78
C PHE A 181 8.88 -5.09 11.29
N VAL A 182 7.72 -5.02 11.96
CA VAL A 182 7.61 -4.96 13.42
C VAL A 182 7.47 -6.35 14.03
N LEU A 183 6.55 -7.17 13.49
CA LEU A 183 6.32 -8.54 13.94
C LEU A 183 6.24 -9.48 12.74
N PRO A 184 6.70 -10.75 12.87
CA PRO A 184 6.50 -11.75 11.84
C PRO A 184 4.99 -12.02 11.66
N LEU A 185 4.57 -12.17 10.41
CA LEU A 185 3.21 -12.55 10.07
C LEU A 185 3.16 -14.03 9.71
N LEU A 186 2.31 -14.81 10.39
CA LEU A 186 2.14 -16.23 10.07
C LEU A 186 1.11 -16.41 8.95
N VAL A 187 1.35 -17.38 8.06
CA VAL A 187 0.39 -17.81 7.03
C VAL A 187 -0.96 -18.16 7.68
N GLY A 188 -2.07 -17.81 7.02
CA GLY A 188 -3.43 -18.00 7.52
C GLY A 188 -3.89 -16.92 8.50
N THR A 189 -3.00 -16.02 8.94
CA THR A 189 -3.37 -14.88 9.79
C THR A 189 -4.07 -13.80 8.96
N LYS A 190 -5.22 -13.32 9.45
CA LYS A 190 -5.94 -12.20 8.85
C LYS A 190 -5.36 -10.86 9.31
N VAL A 191 -5.11 -9.97 8.37
CA VAL A 191 -4.56 -8.63 8.59
C VAL A 191 -5.45 -7.54 8.01
N LEU A 192 -5.33 -6.34 8.59
CA LEU A 192 -5.85 -5.08 8.08
C LEU A 192 -4.67 -4.22 7.63
N ALA A 193 -4.60 -3.92 6.33
CA ALA A 193 -3.67 -2.93 5.80
C ALA A 193 -4.40 -1.61 5.58
N ARG A 194 -3.73 -0.49 5.83
CA ARG A 194 -4.29 0.87 5.70
C ARG A 194 -3.25 1.85 5.20
N CYS A 195 -3.69 2.77 4.34
CA CYS A 195 -2.95 3.95 3.91
C CYS A 195 -3.73 5.19 4.31
N ASP A 196 -3.12 6.09 5.08
CA ASP A 196 -3.66 7.38 5.48
C ASP A 196 -2.93 8.51 4.73
N VAL A 197 -3.66 9.47 4.17
CA VAL A 197 -3.09 10.67 3.55
C VAL A 197 -2.61 11.61 4.65
N ARG A 198 -1.30 11.85 4.70
CA ARG A 198 -0.66 12.72 5.70
C ARG A 198 -0.28 14.09 5.16
N GLY A 199 0.05 14.17 3.88
CA GLY A 199 0.46 15.41 3.24
C GLY A 199 0.08 15.40 1.77
N ILE A 200 -0.16 16.59 1.23
CA ILE A 200 -0.36 16.80 -0.20
C ILE A 200 0.44 18.03 -0.58
N ARG A 201 1.41 17.85 -1.48
CA ARG A 201 2.31 18.91 -1.91
C ARG A 201 2.15 19.15 -3.41
N PRO A 202 1.84 20.39 -3.84
CA PRO A 202 1.75 20.71 -5.26
C PRO A 202 3.12 20.59 -5.94
N LEU A 203 3.07 20.29 -7.23
CA LEU A 203 4.18 20.32 -8.17
C LEU A 203 3.79 21.14 -9.41
N ARG A 204 4.74 21.32 -10.33
CA ARG A 204 4.49 21.94 -11.63
C ARG A 204 3.47 21.14 -12.45
N ASN A 205 2.83 21.79 -13.43
CA ASN A 205 1.87 21.17 -14.36
C ASN A 205 0.65 20.55 -13.68
N ASP A 206 0.19 21.14 -12.58
CA ASP A 206 -0.94 20.66 -11.81
C ASP A 206 -0.74 19.25 -11.20
N ASP A 207 0.49 18.76 -11.11
CA ASP A 207 0.78 17.48 -10.44
C ASP A 207 0.83 17.66 -8.91
N ILE A 208 0.68 16.57 -8.17
CA ILE A 208 0.84 16.57 -6.70
C ILE A 208 1.67 15.38 -6.23
N ILE A 209 2.39 15.56 -5.13
CA ILE A 209 2.86 14.46 -4.30
C ILE A 209 1.85 14.26 -3.16
N VAL A 210 1.47 13.01 -2.95
CA VAL A 210 0.66 12.59 -1.81
C VAL A 210 1.57 11.77 -0.89
N GLU A 211 1.71 12.25 0.33
CA GLU A 211 2.45 11.61 1.41
C GLU A 211 1.51 10.74 2.22
N LEU A 212 1.96 9.54 2.55
CA LEU A 212 1.13 8.47 3.09
C LEU A 212 1.77 7.88 4.34
N GLU A 213 0.96 7.62 5.34
CA GLU A 213 1.31 6.67 6.39
C GLU A 213 0.74 5.30 6.02
N THR A 214 1.57 4.26 6.08
CA THR A 214 1.22 2.92 5.62
C THR A 214 1.39 1.93 6.76
N ASN A 215 0.32 1.23 7.14
CA ASN A 215 0.34 0.34 8.29
C ASN A 215 -0.37 -0.99 8.00
N VAL A 216 0.09 -2.05 8.65
CA VAL A 216 -0.56 -3.36 8.67
C VAL A 216 -0.64 -3.88 10.10
N TRP A 217 -1.85 -4.25 10.51
CA TRP A 217 -2.12 -4.85 11.81
C TRP A 217 -2.72 -6.24 11.66
N ARG A 218 -2.41 -7.12 12.60
CA ARG A 218 -3.12 -8.38 12.76
C ARG A 218 -4.51 -8.10 13.31
N GLU A 219 -5.55 -8.61 12.66
CA GLU A 219 -6.94 -8.23 12.98
C GLU A 219 -7.40 -8.78 14.33
N LYS A 220 -6.88 -9.94 14.76
CA LYS A 220 -7.29 -10.61 16.00
C LYS A 220 -7.02 -9.78 17.25
N ASP A 221 -5.89 -9.07 17.30
CA ASP A 221 -5.38 -8.42 18.51
C ASP A 221 -4.84 -7.00 18.27
N GLY A 222 -4.89 -6.50 17.04
CA GLY A 222 -4.38 -5.17 16.68
C GLY A 222 -2.86 -5.06 16.69
N ALA A 223 -2.13 -6.17 16.80
CA ALA A 223 -0.66 -6.13 16.85
C ALA A 223 -0.09 -5.60 15.54
N SER A 224 0.82 -4.63 15.63
CA SER A 224 1.49 -4.05 14.46
C SER A 224 2.44 -5.07 13.82
N VAL A 225 2.21 -5.35 12.54
CA VAL A 225 3.03 -6.25 11.72
C VAL A 225 4.04 -5.43 10.92
N LEU A 226 3.57 -4.34 10.32
CA LEU A 226 4.35 -3.49 9.46
C LEU A 226 3.90 -2.04 9.64
N THR A 227 4.85 -1.11 9.71
CA THR A 227 4.60 0.34 9.67
C THR A 227 5.50 0.98 8.63
N GLY A 228 5.12 2.14 8.11
CA GLY A 228 5.88 2.79 7.07
C GLY A 228 5.32 4.14 6.64
N GLU A 229 6.08 4.76 5.75
CA GLU A 229 5.76 6.03 5.10
C GLU A 229 5.94 5.84 3.59
N GLY A 230 5.01 6.35 2.80
CA GLY A 230 5.02 6.22 1.34
C GLY A 230 4.77 7.55 0.65
N GLU A 231 5.20 7.65 -0.60
CA GLU A 231 4.86 8.77 -1.48
C GLU A 231 4.35 8.25 -2.82
N CYS A 232 3.28 8.86 -3.32
CA CYS A 232 2.89 8.72 -4.71
C CYS A 232 2.77 10.08 -5.41
N LEU A 233 3.10 10.09 -6.70
CA LEU A 233 2.87 11.21 -7.60
C LEU A 233 1.54 11.00 -8.30
N VAL A 234 0.65 11.97 -8.22
CA VAL A 234 -0.61 11.98 -8.96
C VAL A 234 -0.52 13.06 -10.03
N ARG A 235 -0.70 12.65 -11.29
CA ARG A 235 -0.63 13.55 -12.44
C ARG A 235 -1.96 14.26 -12.69
N GLY A 236 -1.94 15.55 -13.05
CA GLY A 236 -3.12 16.30 -13.48
C GLY A 236 -4.16 16.57 -12.38
N ALA A 237 -3.72 16.90 -11.18
CA ALA A 237 -4.52 17.09 -9.98
C ALA A 237 -5.47 18.31 -9.99
N LYS A 238 -5.31 19.27 -10.90
CA LYS A 238 -6.25 20.39 -11.03
C LYS A 238 -7.66 19.94 -11.39
N GLU A 239 -7.79 18.82 -12.11
CA GLU A 239 -9.08 18.20 -12.38
C GLU A 239 -9.65 17.46 -11.15
N LEU A 240 -8.81 17.18 -10.14
CA LEU A 240 -9.16 16.42 -8.94
C LEU A 240 -9.72 17.29 -7.80
N GLY A 241 -9.72 18.61 -7.92
CA GLY A 241 -10.32 19.51 -6.91
C GLY A 241 -9.72 19.30 -5.51
N VAL A 242 -8.39 19.20 -5.44
CA VAL A 242 -7.66 19.00 -4.19
C VAL A 242 -7.94 20.16 -3.24
N LEU A 243 -8.32 19.84 -2.01
CA LEU A 243 -8.48 20.81 -0.94
C LEU A 243 -7.28 20.68 0.00
N VAL A 244 -6.33 21.60 -0.13
CA VAL A 244 -5.20 21.73 0.80
C VAL A 244 -5.60 22.78 1.84
N GLU A 245 -5.34 22.54 3.13
CA GLU A 245 -5.41 23.62 4.12
C GLU A 245 -4.40 24.70 3.72
N GLU A 246 -4.86 25.95 3.52
CA GLU A 246 -3.97 27.07 3.19
C GLU A 246 -2.93 27.24 4.30
N GLY A 247 -1.67 26.90 4.01
CA GLY A 247 -0.60 26.99 5.00
C GLY A 247 0.77 26.41 4.63
N TRP A 248 1.02 26.13 3.35
CA TRP A 248 2.36 25.74 2.87
C TRP A 248 2.90 26.86 2.00
N GLU A 249 3.71 27.74 2.58
CA GLU A 249 4.52 28.69 1.82
C GLU A 249 5.55 27.91 1.01
N GLU A 250 5.60 28.17 -0.30
CA GLU A 250 6.70 27.71 -1.16
C GLU A 250 8.01 28.26 -0.58
N ASP A 251 8.87 27.39 -0.06
CA ASP A 251 10.28 27.73 0.15
C ASP A 251 10.91 27.80 -1.24
N ASP A 252 10.74 28.95 -1.89
CA ASP A 252 11.45 29.34 -3.09
C ASP A 252 12.93 29.47 -2.72
N GLY A 253 13.64 28.33 -2.78
CA GLY A 253 15.09 28.27 -2.74
C GLY A 253 15.68 28.94 -3.97
N ASP A 254 15.65 30.27 -4.00
CA ASP A 254 16.36 31.10 -4.95
C ASP A 254 17.81 31.27 -4.47
N ASN A 255 18.71 30.49 -5.08
CA ASN A 255 20.15 30.63 -4.94
C ASN A 255 20.59 31.96 -5.54
N ASN A 256 20.60 33.03 -4.73
CA ASN A 256 21.26 34.27 -5.12
C ASN A 256 22.72 34.27 -4.62
N GLU A 257 23.61 33.71 -5.44
CA GLU A 257 25.06 33.96 -5.36
C GLU A 257 25.30 35.46 -5.56
N THR A 258 25.49 36.17 -4.45
CA THR A 258 26.03 37.54 -4.47
C THR A 258 27.56 37.45 -4.52
N ASN A 259 28.11 37.60 -5.72
CA ASN A 259 29.53 37.89 -5.91
C ASN A 259 29.84 39.30 -5.41
N GLU A 260 30.38 39.40 -4.19
CA GLU A 260 31.02 40.62 -3.69
C GLU A 260 32.34 40.85 -4.44
N THR A 261 32.36 41.92 -5.25
CA THR A 261 33.59 42.48 -5.81
C THR A 261 34.37 43.21 -4.70
N ASN A 262 35.53 42.66 -4.33
CA ASN A 262 36.53 43.33 -3.50
C ASN A 262 37.18 44.49 -4.26
N GLU A 263 36.80 45.73 -3.95
CA GLU A 263 37.69 46.89 -4.11
C GLU A 263 38.51 47.03 -2.81
N THR A 264 39.79 46.68 -2.87
CA THR A 264 40.76 47.08 -1.85
C THR A 264 41.70 48.13 -2.44
N LYS A 265 41.64 49.32 -1.84
CA LYS A 265 42.63 50.39 -1.89
C LYS A 265 44.05 49.84 -1.79
N THR A 266 44.94 50.26 -2.69
CA THR A 266 46.24 50.85 -2.33
C THR A 266 46.70 51.78 -3.43
#